data_AF-A0A958G7P5-F1
#
_entry.id   AF-A0A958G7P5-F1
#
_cell.length_a   1.000
_cell.length_b   1.000
_cell.length_c   1.000
_cell.angle_alpha   90.00
_cell.angle_beta   90.00
_cell.angle_gamma   90.00
#
_symmetry.space_group_name_H-M   'P 1'
#
loop_
_entity.id
_entity.type
_entity.pdbx_description
1 polymer ?
#
loop_
_entity_poly.entity_id
_entity_poly.type
_entity_poly.pdbx_seq_one_letter_code
_entity_poly.pdbx_strand_id
1 'polypeptide(L)'
;PMDTGGKIRTGKILEQLSRKAELTVISNVESPKDDPYLPEMSRLCRKFIPVPWKETERYNLKFYLKIAAQSLSRYPISVLNDYSPALEQAVLEELQRENYDLAICDFLQSTLNFRRVKNIPQLLFQHNVEATITQRHLMNAKDPVSKVFWGLQHRKMMAHEGSMCRRFDATIAVSEKDKERMEEWFSASHVFDIPTGVDTDFFKPAEGVREKKQLVFTGSMDWLPNEDAMIYFVDKIFPLIKQAEP
;
A
#
# COMPACT_ATOMS: atom_id res chain seq x y z
N PRO A 1 -6.50 -5.38 12.32
CA PRO A 1 -7.31 -6.24 11.42
C PRO A 1 -6.74 -6.37 10.00
N MET A 2 -6.79 -7.58 9.43
CA MET A 2 -6.57 -7.83 7.99
C MET A 2 -7.86 -7.58 7.20
N ASP A 3 -8.27 -6.32 7.11
CA ASP A 3 -9.58 -5.91 6.55
C ASP A 3 -9.49 -5.25 5.16
N THR A 4 -8.29 -4.87 4.72
CA THR A 4 -8.05 -4.28 3.40
C THR A 4 -7.07 -5.14 2.60
N GLY A 5 -7.13 -5.06 1.27
CA GLY A 5 -6.29 -5.90 0.39
C GLY A 5 -4.79 -5.81 0.71
N GLY A 6 -4.28 -4.61 1.00
CA GLY A 6 -2.90 -4.40 1.44
C GLY A 6 -2.57 -5.10 2.76
N LYS A 7 -3.41 -4.92 3.79
CA LYS A 7 -3.20 -5.55 5.10
C LYS A 7 -3.33 -7.07 5.05
N ILE A 8 -4.28 -7.60 4.28
CA ILE A 8 -4.43 -9.05 4.06
C ILE A 8 -3.16 -9.60 3.42
N ARG A 9 -2.65 -8.94 2.38
CA ARG A 9 -1.42 -9.35 1.70
C ARG A 9 -0.22 -9.33 2.65
N THR A 10 0.01 -8.22 3.35
CA THR A 10 1.11 -8.12 4.33
C THR A 10 0.97 -9.17 5.41
N GLY A 11 -0.22 -9.34 6.01
CA GLY A 11 -0.46 -10.32 7.07
C GLY A 11 -0.23 -11.77 6.61
N LYS A 12 -0.71 -12.15 5.42
CA LYS A 12 -0.49 -13.50 4.86
C LYS A 12 0.95 -13.75 4.45
N ILE A 13 1.66 -12.73 3.99
CA ILE A 13 3.10 -12.84 3.73
C ILE A 13 3.88 -12.99 5.03
N LEU A 14 3.56 -12.21 6.07
CA LEU A 14 4.16 -12.38 7.40
C LEU A 14 3.89 -13.78 7.96
N GLU A 15 2.68 -14.32 7.80
CA GLU A 15 2.33 -15.68 8.22
C GLU A 15 3.19 -16.75 7.53
N GLN A 16 3.50 -16.59 6.24
CA GLN A 16 4.35 -17.53 5.52
C GLN A 16 5.85 -17.32 5.82
N LEU A 17 6.27 -16.08 6.01
CA LEU A 17 7.65 -15.74 6.35
C LEU A 17 8.01 -16.20 7.77
N SER A 18 7.08 -16.13 8.73
CA SER A 18 7.34 -16.55 10.12
C SER A 18 7.66 -18.04 10.26
N ARG A 19 7.29 -18.85 9.27
CA ARG A 19 7.63 -20.28 9.17
C ARG A 19 9.05 -20.52 8.66
N LYS A 20 9.70 -19.50 8.07
CA LYS A 20 11.00 -19.60 7.38
C LYS A 20 12.06 -18.66 7.93
N ALA A 21 11.67 -17.63 8.68
CA ALA A 21 12.54 -16.59 9.19
C ALA A 21 12.06 -16.08 10.55
N GLU A 22 12.99 -15.59 11.36
CA GLU A 22 12.67 -14.86 12.58
C GLU A 22 12.29 -13.42 12.21
N LEU A 23 11.08 -13.01 12.59
CA LEU A 23 10.56 -11.70 12.23
C LEU A 23 10.55 -10.76 13.42
N THR A 24 11.02 -9.52 13.21
CA THR A 24 10.70 -8.36 14.04
C THR A 24 9.80 -7.44 13.23
N VAL A 25 8.61 -7.13 13.76
CA VAL A 25 7.66 -6.22 13.13
C VAL A 25 7.57 -4.95 13.94
N ILE A 26 7.79 -3.80 13.29
CA ILE A 26 7.64 -2.47 13.88
C ILE A 26 6.57 -1.75 13.08
N SER A 27 5.46 -1.36 13.72
CA SER A 27 4.34 -0.73 13.01
C SER A 27 3.66 0.33 13.84
N ASN A 28 3.06 1.32 13.17
CA ASN A 28 2.13 2.25 13.79
C ASN A 28 0.89 1.49 14.30
N VAL A 29 0.39 1.89 15.47
CA VAL A 29 -0.78 1.30 16.15
C VAL A 29 -1.65 2.42 16.72
N GLU A 30 -2.95 2.35 16.45
CA GLU A 30 -3.94 3.30 16.93
C GLU A 30 -4.88 2.66 17.97
N SER A 31 -4.69 3.01 19.25
CA SER A 31 -5.59 2.56 20.33
C SER A 31 -6.85 3.44 20.42
N PRO A 32 -8.03 2.87 20.71
CA PRO A 32 -8.29 1.45 21.01
C PRO A 32 -8.62 0.59 19.77
N LYS A 33 -8.58 1.18 18.57
CA LYS A 33 -9.03 0.55 17.31
C LYS A 33 -8.25 -0.72 16.98
N ASP A 34 -6.94 -0.71 17.20
CA ASP A 34 -6.04 -1.82 16.85
C ASP A 34 -5.80 -2.80 18.01
N ASP A 35 -6.15 -2.44 19.25
CA ASP A 35 -5.91 -3.23 20.46
C ASP A 35 -6.38 -4.70 20.34
N PRO A 36 -7.56 -5.01 19.76
CA PRO A 36 -8.02 -6.39 19.62
C PRO A 36 -7.11 -7.28 18.76
N TYR A 37 -6.28 -6.69 17.89
CA TYR A 37 -5.47 -7.41 16.89
C TYR A 37 -3.99 -7.52 17.26
N LEU A 38 -3.53 -6.78 18.27
CA LEU A 38 -2.13 -6.84 18.72
C LEU A 38 -1.68 -8.24 19.16
N PRO A 39 -2.51 -9.06 19.85
CA PRO A 39 -2.13 -10.42 20.20
C PRO A 39 -1.89 -11.32 19.00
N GLU A 40 -2.63 -11.12 17.90
CA GLU A 40 -2.43 -11.86 16.65
C GLU A 40 -1.10 -11.47 16.00
N MET A 41 -0.80 -10.17 15.92
CA MET A 41 0.48 -9.68 15.38
C MET A 41 1.68 -10.22 16.16
N SER A 42 1.60 -10.24 17.49
CA SER A 42 2.66 -10.80 18.35
C SER A 42 2.86 -12.31 18.16
N ARG A 43 1.88 -13.05 17.63
CA ARG A 43 2.04 -14.48 17.29
C ARG A 43 2.69 -14.71 15.93
N LEU A 44 2.58 -13.73 15.02
CA LEU A 44 3.13 -13.82 13.67
C LEU A 44 4.61 -13.46 13.60
N CYS A 45 5.21 -12.97 14.67
CA CYS A 45 6.61 -12.55 14.69
C CYS A 45 7.28 -12.89 16.03
N ARG A 46 8.61 -13.00 16.02
CA ARG A 46 9.39 -13.20 17.25
C ARG A 46 9.28 -11.98 18.17
N LYS A 47 9.21 -10.79 17.57
CA LYS A 47 9.18 -9.51 18.29
C LYS A 47 8.25 -8.52 17.59
N PHE A 48 7.28 -8.00 18.33
CA PHE A 48 6.40 -6.95 17.86
C PHE A 48 6.67 -5.66 18.63
N ILE A 49 6.94 -4.57 17.91
CA ILE A 49 7.20 -3.23 18.46
C ILE A 49 6.09 -2.28 17.99
N PRO A 50 5.00 -2.14 18.77
CA PRO A 50 3.93 -1.21 18.44
C PRO A 50 4.38 0.23 18.70
N VAL A 51 4.18 1.10 17.72
CA VAL A 51 4.47 2.54 17.82
C VAL A 51 3.15 3.30 17.85
N PRO A 52 2.84 4.05 18.92
CA PRO A 52 1.60 4.81 19.00
C PRO A 52 1.44 5.79 17.84
N TRP A 53 0.27 5.75 17.20
CA TRP A 53 -0.09 6.58 16.07
C TRP A 53 -1.55 7.01 16.17
N LYS A 54 -1.87 8.16 15.57
CA LYS A 54 -3.25 8.65 15.47
C LYS A 54 -3.48 9.21 14.08
N GLU A 55 -4.52 8.72 13.41
CA GLU A 55 -4.87 9.26 12.10
C GLU A 55 -5.34 10.71 12.24
N THR A 56 -4.95 11.56 11.27
CA THR A 56 -5.42 12.95 11.26
C THR A 56 -6.87 12.99 10.82
N GLU A 57 -7.75 13.55 11.66
CA GLU A 57 -9.14 13.78 11.31
C GLU A 57 -9.26 14.60 10.01
N ARG A 58 -10.04 14.08 9.06
CA ARG A 58 -10.25 14.69 7.74
C ARG A 58 -11.31 15.79 7.80
N TYR A 59 -11.34 16.64 6.79
CA TYR A 59 -12.39 17.65 6.55
C TYR A 59 -12.56 18.74 7.62
N ASN A 60 -11.53 19.02 8.42
CA ASN A 60 -11.49 20.18 9.30
C ASN A 60 -10.48 21.24 8.80
N LEU A 61 -10.53 22.45 9.35
CA LEU A 61 -9.62 23.54 8.94
C LEU A 61 -8.14 23.16 9.14
N LYS A 62 -7.82 22.43 10.21
CA LYS A 62 -6.45 21.97 10.49
C LYS A 62 -5.96 21.01 9.38
N PHE A 63 -6.83 20.15 8.85
CA PHE A 63 -6.54 19.26 7.75
C PHE A 63 -6.20 20.04 6.48
N TYR A 64 -7.02 21.01 6.08
CA TYR A 64 -6.72 21.83 4.89
C TYR A 64 -5.44 22.67 5.04
N LEU A 65 -5.19 23.24 6.23
CA LEU A 65 -3.94 23.93 6.52
C LEU A 65 -2.74 22.98 6.45
N LYS A 66 -2.86 21.76 6.97
CA LYS A 66 -1.84 20.71 6.87
C LYS A 66 -1.56 20.35 5.42
N ILE A 67 -2.58 20.13 4.60
CA ILE A 67 -2.47 19.85 3.17
C ILE A 67 -1.77 21.00 2.44
N ALA A 68 -2.13 22.25 2.73
CA ALA A 68 -1.50 23.43 2.14
C ALA A 68 -0.01 23.50 2.51
N ALA A 69 0.33 23.33 3.79
CA ALA A 69 1.72 23.31 4.25
C ALA A 69 2.52 22.15 3.62
N GLN A 70 1.96 20.93 3.58
CA GLN A 70 2.58 19.76 2.96
C GLN A 70 2.71 19.92 1.44
N SER A 71 1.85 20.70 0.79
CA SER A 71 1.96 21.01 -0.63
C SER A 71 3.22 21.83 -0.96
N LEU A 72 3.85 22.47 0.01
CA LEU A 72 5.15 23.14 -0.15
C LEU A 72 6.34 22.18 0.01
N SER A 73 6.13 21.00 0.60
CA SER A 73 7.18 19.98 0.75
C SER A 73 7.55 19.36 -0.60
N ARG A 74 8.78 18.85 -0.71
CA ARG A 74 9.21 18.03 -1.86
C ARG A 74 8.56 16.65 -1.91
N TYR A 75 8.05 16.16 -0.77
CA TYR A 75 7.46 14.83 -0.67
C TYR A 75 5.97 14.84 -1.03
N PRO A 76 5.43 13.74 -1.58
CA PRO A 76 3.99 13.56 -1.77
C PRO A 76 3.26 13.65 -0.44
N ILE A 77 2.04 14.18 -0.45
CA ILE A 77 1.21 14.31 0.76
C ILE A 77 0.91 12.95 1.39
N SER A 78 0.62 11.92 0.58
CA SER A 78 0.35 10.56 1.08
C SER A 78 1.52 10.01 1.89
N VAL A 79 2.74 10.17 1.39
CA VAL A 79 3.97 9.75 2.08
C VAL A 79 4.21 10.57 3.36
N LEU A 80 3.93 11.87 3.34
CA LEU A 80 4.06 12.73 4.53
C LEU A 80 3.03 12.42 5.61
N ASN A 81 1.86 11.92 5.21
CA ASN A 81 0.80 11.59 6.16
C ASN A 81 1.15 10.35 6.99
N ASP A 82 1.90 9.40 6.44
CA ASP A 82 2.27 8.16 7.13
C ASP A 82 3.68 8.19 7.74
N TYR A 83 4.38 9.32 7.59
CA TYR A 83 5.67 9.53 8.25
C TYR A 83 5.47 9.71 9.77
N SER A 84 6.16 8.88 10.55
CA SER A 84 6.17 8.92 12.01
C SER A 84 7.61 9.02 12.50
N PRO A 85 8.02 10.16 13.07
CA PRO A 85 9.34 10.29 13.70
C PRO A 85 9.59 9.23 14.79
N ALA A 86 8.53 8.84 15.51
CA ALA A 86 8.60 7.78 16.51
C ALA A 86 8.86 6.41 15.87
N LEU A 87 8.26 6.13 14.70
CA LEU A 87 8.50 4.89 13.96
C LEU A 87 9.92 4.85 13.39
N GLU A 88 10.38 5.95 12.78
CA GLU A 88 11.77 6.07 12.31
C GLU A 88 12.76 5.83 13.46
N GLN A 89 12.50 6.43 14.63
CA GLN A 89 13.35 6.25 15.81
C GLN A 89 13.32 4.81 16.33
N ALA A 90 12.14 4.17 16.41
CA ALA A 90 12.01 2.78 16.83
C ALA A 90 12.77 1.82 15.90
N VAL A 91 12.72 2.04 14.59
CA VAL A 91 13.51 1.28 13.62
C VAL A 91 15.01 1.44 13.88
N LEU A 92 15.49 2.66 14.08
CA LEU A 92 16.91 2.91 14.33
C LEU A 92 17.40 2.31 15.65
N GLU A 93 16.60 2.40 16.71
CA GLU A 93 16.93 1.82 18.02
C GLU A 93 16.98 0.30 17.95
N GLU A 94 16.06 -0.32 17.20
CA GLU A 94 16.04 -1.77 17.06
C GLU A 94 17.26 -2.28 16.29
N LEU A 95 17.62 -1.62 15.19
CA LEU A 95 18.82 -1.95 14.40
C LEU A 95 20.13 -1.70 15.15
N GLN A 96 20.12 -0.94 16.25
CA GLN A 96 21.29 -0.79 17.14
C GLN A 96 21.37 -1.90 18.20
N ARG A 97 20.24 -2.53 18.54
CA ARG A 97 20.15 -3.55 19.59
C ARG A 97 20.39 -4.95 19.06
N GLU A 98 19.87 -5.26 17.88
CA GLU A 98 19.94 -6.57 17.26
C GLU A 98 20.45 -6.46 15.82
N ASN A 99 21.06 -7.53 15.32
CA ASN A 99 21.50 -7.62 13.92
C ASN A 99 20.41 -8.29 13.09
N TYR A 100 20.26 -7.82 11.86
CA TYR A 100 19.27 -8.32 10.91
C TYR A 100 19.92 -8.52 9.55
N ASP A 101 19.49 -9.55 8.83
CA ASP A 101 20.00 -9.85 7.49
C ASP A 101 19.33 -8.99 6.40
N LEU A 102 18.09 -8.53 6.66
CA LEU A 102 17.28 -7.77 5.72
C LEU A 102 16.28 -6.88 6.45
N ALA A 103 16.14 -5.64 5.99
CA ALA A 103 15.08 -4.72 6.41
C ALA A 103 14.05 -4.54 5.30
N ILE A 104 12.78 -4.84 5.58
CA ILE A 104 11.68 -4.73 4.62
C ILE A 104 10.85 -3.47 4.93
N CYS A 105 10.81 -2.53 3.99
CA CYS A 105 9.90 -1.39 4.02
C CYS A 105 8.62 -1.76 3.29
N ASP A 106 7.57 -2.09 4.05
CA ASP A 106 6.25 -2.37 3.51
C ASP A 106 5.51 -1.06 3.19
N PHE A 107 5.05 -0.92 1.94
CA PHE A 107 4.50 0.30 1.33
C PHE A 107 5.48 1.44 1.07
N LEU A 108 5.24 2.19 -0.01
CA LEU A 108 6.00 3.39 -0.37
C LEU A 108 5.85 4.48 0.70
N GLN A 109 4.69 4.56 1.32
CA GLN A 109 4.31 5.54 2.33
C GLN A 109 5.24 5.44 3.57
N SER A 110 5.72 4.24 3.90
CA SER A 110 6.63 3.97 5.01
C SER A 110 8.09 4.40 4.75
N THR A 111 8.46 4.74 3.51
CA THR A 111 9.86 4.96 3.12
C THR A 111 10.55 6.12 3.84
N LEU A 112 9.80 7.13 4.29
CA LEU A 112 10.37 8.21 5.10
C LEU A 112 10.84 7.75 6.49
N ASN A 113 10.29 6.64 7.00
CA ASN A 113 10.74 6.00 8.24
C ASN A 113 12.04 5.18 8.03
N PHE A 114 12.45 4.96 6.78
CA PHE A 114 13.66 4.22 6.38
C PHE A 114 14.79 5.13 5.86
N ARG A 115 14.62 6.45 5.86
CA ARG A 115 15.59 7.37 5.22
C ARG A 115 16.97 7.32 5.87
N ARG A 116 17.04 7.01 7.17
CA ARG A 116 18.28 6.96 7.99
C ARG A 116 18.82 5.54 8.17
N VAL A 117 18.11 4.52 7.70
CA VAL A 117 18.56 3.13 7.74
C VAL A 117 19.70 2.94 6.75
N LYS A 118 20.81 2.39 7.24
CA LYS A 118 22.07 2.19 6.50
C LYS A 118 22.72 0.87 6.92
N ASN A 119 23.63 0.37 6.10
CA ASN A 119 24.49 -0.79 6.40
C ASN A 119 23.73 -2.10 6.64
N ILE A 120 22.53 -2.23 6.06
CA ILE A 120 21.74 -3.45 6.01
C ILE A 120 21.05 -3.51 4.64
N PRO A 121 20.95 -4.69 4.00
CA PRO A 121 20.14 -4.86 2.81
C PRO A 121 18.69 -4.40 3.05
N GLN A 122 18.16 -3.59 2.15
CA GLN A 122 16.85 -2.97 2.24
C GLN A 122 15.98 -3.35 1.05
N LEU A 123 14.81 -3.91 1.35
CA LEU A 123 13.80 -4.29 0.36
C LEU A 123 12.59 -3.34 0.45
N LEU A 124 12.21 -2.74 -0.67
CA LEU A 124 10.95 -2.01 -0.78
C LEU A 124 9.86 -2.98 -1.24
N PHE A 125 8.86 -3.23 -0.40
CA PHE A 125 7.72 -4.06 -0.76
C PHE A 125 6.53 -3.18 -1.16
N GLN A 126 6.27 -3.08 -2.46
CA GLN A 126 5.19 -2.25 -2.99
C GLN A 126 3.90 -3.06 -3.17
N HIS A 127 2.78 -2.36 -3.00
CA HIS A 127 1.43 -2.89 -3.24
C HIS A 127 0.76 -2.31 -4.47
N ASN A 128 1.28 -1.18 -4.96
CA ASN A 128 0.83 -0.48 -6.16
C ASN A 128 2.03 0.24 -6.79
N VAL A 129 1.86 0.74 -8.02
CA VAL A 129 2.67 1.85 -8.53
C VAL A 129 1.95 3.16 -8.18
N GLU A 130 2.41 3.85 -7.14
CA GLU A 130 1.73 5.04 -6.58
C GLU A 130 1.68 6.22 -7.58
N ALA A 131 2.69 6.34 -8.43
CA ALA A 131 2.71 7.29 -9.53
C ALA A 131 1.58 7.04 -10.54
N THR A 132 1.16 5.79 -10.75
CA THR A 132 0.03 5.48 -11.62
C THR A 132 -1.28 5.96 -11.02
N ILE A 133 -1.46 5.82 -9.71
CA ILE A 133 -2.64 6.32 -9.00
C ILE A 133 -2.73 7.84 -9.13
N THR A 134 -1.64 8.55 -8.84
CA THR A 134 -1.59 10.02 -8.98
C THR A 134 -1.76 10.49 -10.43
N GLN A 135 -1.24 9.74 -11.41
CA GLN A 135 -1.47 10.01 -12.84
C GLN A 135 -2.95 9.91 -13.20
N ARG A 136 -3.64 8.86 -12.75
CA ARG A 136 -5.08 8.67 -12.99
C ARG A 136 -5.90 9.80 -12.37
N HIS A 137 -5.58 10.22 -11.14
CA HIS A 137 -6.23 11.38 -10.52
C HIS A 137 -6.03 12.66 -11.33
N LEU A 138 -4.82 12.90 -11.85
CA LEU A 138 -4.54 14.05 -12.73
C LEU A 138 -5.36 13.98 -14.03
N MET A 139 -5.43 12.82 -14.67
CA MET A 139 -6.17 12.64 -15.92
C MET A 139 -7.70 12.81 -15.73
N ASN A 140 -8.22 12.39 -14.58
CA ASN A 140 -9.64 12.45 -14.26
C ASN A 140 -10.08 13.77 -13.59
N ALA A 141 -9.14 14.66 -13.25
CA ALA A 141 -9.45 15.95 -12.65
C ALA A 141 -10.23 16.85 -13.63
N LYS A 142 -11.43 17.28 -13.24
CA LYS A 142 -12.33 18.06 -14.10
C LYS A 142 -12.05 19.56 -14.05
N ASP A 143 -11.72 20.10 -12.89
CA ASP A 143 -11.50 21.53 -12.67
C ASP A 143 -10.01 21.91 -12.66
N PRO A 144 -9.66 23.18 -12.94
CA PRO A 144 -8.26 23.63 -13.01
C PRO A 144 -7.49 23.51 -11.67
N VAL A 145 -8.17 23.70 -10.53
CA VAL A 145 -7.51 23.68 -9.22
C VAL A 145 -7.08 22.24 -8.90
N SER A 146 -7.98 21.28 -9.10
CA SER A 146 -7.68 19.85 -8.97
C SER A 146 -6.58 19.40 -9.94
N LYS A 147 -6.60 19.88 -11.19
CA LYS A 147 -5.53 19.57 -12.16
C LYS A 147 -4.16 20.06 -11.70
N VAL A 148 -4.07 21.30 -11.20
CA VAL A 148 -2.81 21.83 -10.67
C VAL A 148 -2.37 21.03 -9.44
N PHE A 149 -3.29 20.76 -8.50
CA PHE A 149 -2.99 19.99 -7.31
C PHE A 149 -2.47 18.58 -7.65
N TRP A 150 -3.21 17.82 -8.44
CA TRP A 150 -2.82 16.47 -8.84
C TRP A 150 -1.59 16.46 -9.74
N GLY A 151 -1.37 17.49 -10.56
CA GLY A 151 -0.14 17.64 -11.35
C GLY A 151 1.08 17.80 -10.45
N LEU A 152 0.97 18.60 -9.39
CA LEU A 152 2.02 18.75 -8.39
C LEU A 152 2.24 17.44 -7.61
N GLN A 153 1.18 16.77 -7.15
CA GLN A 153 1.30 15.50 -6.42
C GLN A 153 1.90 14.40 -7.30
N HIS A 154 1.48 14.29 -8.57
CA HIS A 154 2.02 13.30 -9.51
C HIS A 154 3.51 13.53 -9.77
N ARG A 155 3.93 14.79 -10.00
CA ARG A 155 5.35 15.12 -10.17
C ARG A 155 6.18 14.75 -8.94
N LYS A 156 5.68 15.03 -7.74
CA LYS A 156 6.35 14.64 -6.49
C LYS A 156 6.40 13.13 -6.32
N MET A 157 5.32 12.43 -6.67
CA MET A 157 5.26 10.98 -6.56
C MET A 157 6.24 10.30 -7.52
N MET A 158 6.28 10.72 -8.78
CA MET A 158 7.28 10.26 -9.76
C MET A 158 8.71 10.42 -9.22
N ALA A 159 9.01 11.59 -8.65
CA ALA A 159 10.34 11.86 -8.09
C ALA A 159 10.64 11.02 -6.84
N HIS A 160 9.69 10.90 -5.93
CA HIS A 160 9.87 10.17 -4.67
C HIS A 160 9.91 8.66 -4.87
N GLU A 161 8.89 8.09 -5.52
CA GLU A 161 8.80 6.67 -5.82
C GLU A 161 10.02 6.21 -6.62
N GLY A 162 10.36 6.92 -7.70
CA GLY A 162 11.52 6.55 -8.50
C GLY A 162 12.84 6.68 -7.74
N SER A 163 12.98 7.67 -6.86
CA SER A 163 14.14 7.76 -5.96
C SER A 163 14.22 6.58 -5.00
N MET A 164 13.09 6.14 -4.43
CA MET A 164 13.05 5.00 -3.51
C MET A 164 13.35 3.70 -4.24
N CYS A 165 12.73 3.43 -5.39
CA CYS A 165 13.00 2.22 -6.17
C CYS A 165 14.48 2.08 -6.59
N ARG A 166 15.21 3.21 -6.74
CA ARG A 166 16.66 3.21 -7.01
C ARG A 166 17.54 3.18 -5.76
N ARG A 167 17.01 3.60 -4.60
CA ARG A 167 17.74 3.68 -3.33
C ARG A 167 17.74 2.34 -2.58
N PHE A 168 16.62 1.63 -2.60
CA PHE A 168 16.51 0.32 -1.99
C PHE A 168 17.29 -0.71 -2.83
N ASP A 169 17.86 -1.73 -2.18
CA ASP A 169 18.66 -2.76 -2.84
C ASP A 169 17.82 -3.61 -3.80
N ALA A 170 16.54 -3.80 -3.47
CA ALA A 170 15.54 -4.38 -4.36
C ALA A 170 14.15 -3.82 -4.09
N THR A 171 13.28 -3.93 -5.08
CA THR A 171 11.85 -3.60 -4.99
C THR A 171 11.02 -4.81 -5.41
N ILE A 172 9.95 -5.11 -4.69
CA ILE A 172 8.95 -6.08 -5.11
C ILE A 172 7.70 -5.34 -5.57
N ALA A 173 7.30 -5.61 -6.81
CA ALA A 173 6.04 -5.21 -7.42
C ALA A 173 4.99 -6.32 -7.30
N VAL A 174 3.72 -5.98 -7.44
CA VAL A 174 2.61 -6.94 -7.27
C VAL A 174 2.20 -7.67 -8.55
N SER A 175 2.75 -7.25 -9.68
CA SER A 175 2.50 -7.84 -10.99
C SER A 175 3.67 -7.58 -11.92
N GLU A 176 3.80 -8.40 -12.96
CA GLU A 176 4.77 -8.19 -14.04
C GLU A 176 4.59 -6.80 -14.67
N LYS A 177 3.34 -6.38 -14.90
CA LYS A 177 3.02 -5.05 -15.43
C LYS A 177 3.50 -3.90 -14.53
N ASP A 178 3.38 -4.05 -13.21
CA ASP A 178 3.86 -3.04 -12.27
C ASP A 178 5.39 -3.01 -12.24
N LYS A 179 6.04 -4.17 -12.33
CA LYS A 179 7.49 -4.28 -12.48
C LYS A 179 7.97 -3.55 -13.74
N GLU A 180 7.41 -3.89 -14.91
CA GLU A 180 7.74 -3.24 -16.19
C GLU A 180 7.59 -1.72 -16.09
N ARG A 181 6.52 -1.25 -15.44
CA ARG A 181 6.26 0.16 -15.25
C ARG A 181 7.28 0.83 -14.33
N MET A 182 7.70 0.17 -13.26
CA MET A 182 8.75 0.69 -12.38
C MET A 182 10.11 0.74 -13.10
N GLU A 183 10.43 -0.26 -13.92
CA GLU A 183 11.63 -0.30 -14.75
C GLU A 183 11.60 0.83 -15.80
N GLU A 184 10.48 1.00 -16.51
CA GLU A 184 10.30 2.03 -17.54
C GLU A 184 10.33 3.45 -16.95
N TRP A 185 9.52 3.72 -15.92
CA TRP A 185 9.32 5.07 -15.41
C TRP A 185 10.42 5.55 -14.48
N PHE A 186 11.03 4.62 -13.75
CA PHE A 186 12.00 4.97 -12.70
C PHE A 186 13.41 4.49 -13.00
N SER A 187 13.62 3.74 -14.08
CA SER A 187 14.91 3.09 -14.36
C SER A 187 15.40 2.28 -13.17
N ALA A 188 14.47 1.63 -12.46
CA ALA A 188 14.79 0.73 -11.37
C ALA A 188 15.32 -0.58 -11.96
N SER A 189 16.44 -1.10 -11.43
CA SER A 189 17.14 -2.26 -12.01
C SER A 189 16.91 -3.58 -11.28
N HIS A 190 16.53 -3.53 -10.00
CA HIS A 190 16.30 -4.72 -9.17
C HIS A 190 14.85 -4.76 -8.72
N VAL A 191 13.96 -5.00 -9.69
CA VAL A 191 12.52 -5.13 -9.45
C VAL A 191 12.08 -6.58 -9.70
N PHE A 192 11.43 -7.17 -8.71
CA PHE A 192 10.85 -8.51 -8.79
C PHE A 192 9.33 -8.40 -8.77
N ASP A 193 8.64 -9.17 -9.60
CA ASP A 193 7.19 -9.32 -9.51
C ASP A 193 6.84 -10.52 -8.63
N ILE A 194 6.06 -10.27 -7.58
CA ILE A 194 5.50 -11.33 -6.73
C ILE A 194 3.99 -11.10 -6.62
N PRO A 195 3.18 -11.88 -7.34
CA PRO A 195 1.73 -11.70 -7.35
C PRO A 195 1.13 -11.99 -5.98
N THR A 196 -0.03 -11.39 -5.73
CA THR A 196 -0.82 -11.70 -4.53
C THR A 196 -1.34 -13.13 -4.61
N GLY A 197 -0.90 -13.98 -3.68
CA GLY A 197 -1.43 -15.32 -3.51
C GLY A 197 -2.74 -15.34 -2.72
N VAL A 198 -3.44 -16.48 -2.79
CA VAL A 198 -4.63 -16.78 -1.97
C VAL A 198 -4.42 -18.08 -1.22
N ASP A 199 -5.13 -18.24 -0.10
CA ASP A 199 -5.18 -19.49 0.65
C ASP A 199 -5.98 -20.53 -0.15
N THR A 200 -5.32 -21.52 -0.72
CA THR A 200 -5.96 -22.55 -1.56
C THR A 200 -6.75 -23.59 -0.76
N ASP A 201 -6.51 -23.69 0.55
CA ASP A 201 -7.30 -24.59 1.41
C ASP A 201 -8.64 -23.94 1.75
N PHE A 202 -8.65 -22.61 1.92
CA PHE A 202 -9.87 -21.81 2.09
C PHE A 202 -10.61 -21.59 0.76
N PHE A 203 -9.92 -21.11 -0.27
CA PHE A 203 -10.48 -20.82 -1.59
C PHE A 203 -10.46 -22.06 -2.49
N LYS A 204 -11.30 -23.03 -2.16
CA LYS A 204 -11.55 -24.22 -3.00
C LYS A 204 -12.88 -24.10 -3.75
N PRO A 205 -12.98 -24.61 -4.99
CA PRO A 205 -14.25 -24.69 -5.69
C PRO A 205 -15.27 -25.47 -4.84
N ALA A 206 -16.44 -24.88 -4.58
CA ALA A 206 -17.52 -25.58 -3.91
C ALA A 206 -18.10 -26.67 -4.82
N GLU A 207 -18.42 -27.83 -4.22
CA GLU A 207 -19.18 -28.89 -4.89
C GLU A 207 -20.65 -28.50 -4.99
N GLY A 208 -21.30 -28.84 -6.11
CA GLY A 208 -22.74 -28.63 -6.31
C GLY A 208 -23.11 -27.91 -7.62
N VAL A 209 -24.42 -27.75 -7.82
CA VAL A 209 -24.96 -27.07 -8.99
C VAL A 209 -24.79 -25.57 -8.81
N ARG A 210 -24.04 -24.94 -9.72
CA ARG A 210 -23.93 -23.49 -9.76
C ARG A 210 -25.20 -22.88 -10.33
N GLU A 211 -25.76 -21.90 -9.64
CA GLU A 211 -26.81 -21.08 -10.22
C GLU A 211 -26.25 -20.33 -11.44
N LYS A 212 -26.96 -20.44 -12.57
CA LYS A 212 -26.58 -19.75 -13.79
C LYS A 212 -26.90 -18.26 -13.65
N LYS A 213 -26.17 -17.43 -14.41
CA LYS A 213 -26.43 -15.98 -14.53
C LYS A 213 -26.30 -15.19 -13.22
N GLN A 214 -25.49 -15.65 -12.28
CA GLN A 214 -25.11 -14.86 -11.12
C GLN A 214 -23.93 -13.94 -11.44
N LEU A 215 -24.02 -12.69 -11.01
CA LEU A 215 -22.93 -11.72 -11.04
C LEU A 215 -22.55 -11.39 -9.60
N VAL A 216 -21.25 -11.44 -9.31
CA VAL A 216 -20.72 -11.11 -7.99
C VAL A 216 -19.62 -10.07 -8.18
N PHE A 217 -19.70 -9.01 -7.38
CA PHE A 217 -18.62 -8.04 -7.22
C PHE A 217 -18.09 -8.13 -5.79
N THR A 218 -16.77 -8.28 -5.66
CA THR A 218 -16.08 -8.28 -4.36
C THR A 218 -14.99 -7.21 -4.36
N GLY A 219 -15.22 -6.14 -3.61
CA GLY A 219 -14.28 -5.04 -3.48
C GLY A 219 -14.81 -4.01 -2.50
N SER A 220 -13.91 -3.28 -1.84
CA SER A 220 -14.33 -2.22 -0.93
C SER A 220 -14.82 -0.99 -1.69
N MET A 221 -15.98 -0.45 -1.32
CA MET A 221 -16.57 0.74 -1.97
C MET A 221 -15.99 2.07 -1.46
N ASP A 222 -15.13 2.04 -0.45
CA ASP A 222 -14.35 3.20 -0.01
C ASP A 222 -13.07 3.42 -0.85
N TRP A 223 -12.83 2.54 -1.84
CA TRP A 223 -11.72 2.64 -2.78
C TRP A 223 -12.21 3.13 -4.14
N LEU A 224 -11.83 4.36 -4.52
CA LEU A 224 -12.33 5.04 -5.71
C LEU A 224 -12.27 4.21 -7.02
N PRO A 225 -11.21 3.42 -7.31
CA PRO A 225 -11.19 2.56 -8.48
C PRO A 225 -12.31 1.52 -8.53
N ASN A 226 -12.77 1.01 -7.37
CA ASN A 226 -13.85 0.04 -7.30
C ASN A 226 -15.20 0.69 -7.61
N GLU A 227 -15.44 1.89 -7.05
CA GLU A 227 -16.63 2.68 -7.33
C GLU A 227 -16.72 3.05 -8.81
N ASP A 228 -15.64 3.60 -9.38
CA ASP A 228 -15.55 3.98 -10.80
C ASP A 228 -15.80 2.78 -11.73
N ALA A 229 -15.17 1.64 -11.44
CA ALA A 229 -15.36 0.41 -12.21
C ALA A 229 -16.82 -0.08 -12.16
N MET A 230 -17.47 0.00 -11.00
CA MET A 230 -18.86 -0.46 -10.86
C MET A 230 -19.87 0.47 -11.51
N ILE A 231 -19.65 1.79 -11.46
CA ILE A 231 -20.47 2.75 -12.22
C ILE A 231 -20.33 2.47 -13.72
N TYR A 232 -19.09 2.31 -14.21
CA TYR A 232 -18.85 1.99 -15.61
C TYR A 232 -19.49 0.65 -16.02
N PHE A 233 -19.39 -0.37 -15.17
CA PHE A 233 -20.03 -1.66 -15.41
C PHE A 233 -21.54 -1.52 -15.54
N VAL A 234 -22.21 -0.85 -14.59
CA VAL A 234 -23.67 -0.69 -14.58
C VAL A 234 -24.14 0.14 -15.78
N ASP A 235 -23.44 1.19 -16.14
CA ASP A 235 -23.87 2.12 -17.18
C ASP A 235 -23.55 1.65 -18.61
N LYS A 236 -22.45 0.90 -18.79
CA LYS A 236 -21.89 0.59 -20.12
C LYS A 236 -21.84 -0.89 -20.44
N ILE A 237 -21.63 -1.76 -19.46
CA ILE A 237 -21.40 -3.20 -19.69
C ILE A 237 -22.68 -4.00 -19.41
N PHE A 238 -23.33 -3.76 -18.27
CA PHE A 238 -24.48 -4.53 -17.84
C PHE A 238 -25.68 -4.48 -18.80
N PRO A 239 -26.00 -3.35 -19.46
CA PRO A 239 -27.04 -3.30 -20.48
C PRO A 239 -26.75 -4.22 -21.66
N LEU A 240 -25.47 -4.34 -22.07
CA LEU A 240 -25.03 -5.21 -23.16
C LEU A 240 -25.15 -6.69 -22.76
N ILE A 241 -24.79 -7.03 -21.52
CA ILE A 241 -24.96 -8.38 -20.99
C ILE A 241 -26.44 -8.78 -20.99
N LYS A 242 -27.33 -7.90 -20.49
CA LYS A 242 -28.79 -8.15 -20.50
C LYS A 242 -29.36 -8.33 -21.91
N GLN A 243 -28.79 -7.65 -22.91
CA GLN A 243 -29.23 -7.80 -24.29
C GLN A 243 -28.81 -9.16 -24.87
N ALA A 244 -27.60 -9.61 -24.57
CA ALA A 244 -27.07 -10.89 -25.03
C ALA A 244 -27.68 -12.09 -24.27
N GLU A 245 -27.95 -11.92 -22.97
CA GLU A 245 -28.45 -12.94 -22.05
C GLU A 245 -29.57 -12.35 -21.16
N PRO A 246 -30.82 -12.26 -21.67
CA PRO A 246 -31.96 -11.70 -20.92
C PRO A 246 -32.31 -12.44 -19.63
#